data_AF-A0A5R8PAG5-F1
#
_entry.id   AF-A0A5R8PAG5-F1
#
_cell.length_a   1.000
_cell.length_b   1.000
_cell.length_c   1.000
_cell.angle_alpha   90.00
_cell.angle_beta   90.00
_cell.angle_gamma   90.00
#
_symmetry.space_group_name_H-M   'P 1'
#
loop_
_entity.id
_entity.type
_entity.pdbx_description
1 polymer ?
#
loop_
_entity_poly.entity_id
_entity_poly.type
_entity_poly.pdbx_seq_one_letter_code
_entity_poly.pdbx_strand_id
1 'polypeptide(L)'
;MKAVVYLNKSCCAKRRAGFEMEARAFAARRGYSVARTVIESDSDVLPWLLVKIKQLEISAIVAPSLDHLAYRAQDVLDRCDLLVVHPAGYLPRGTRLALLTRGGGA
;
A
#
# COMPACT_ATOMS: atom_id res chain seq x y z
N MET A 1 0.21 -6.99 -14.86
CA MET A 1 -0.90 -6.86 -13.88
C MET A 1 -1.08 -5.40 -13.48
N LYS A 2 -2.27 -4.98 -13.01
CA LYS A 2 -2.52 -3.56 -12.62
C LYS A 2 -2.25 -3.35 -11.14
N ALA A 3 -1.71 -2.19 -10.78
CA ALA A 3 -1.49 -1.80 -9.39
C ALA A 3 -1.96 -0.36 -9.12
N VAL A 4 -2.16 -0.03 -7.83
CA VAL A 4 -2.41 1.32 -7.35
C VAL A 4 -1.35 1.68 -6.32
N VAL A 5 -0.77 2.87 -6.43
CA VAL A 5 0.07 3.41 -5.35
C VAL A 5 -0.84 4.04 -4.30
N TYR A 6 -0.66 3.68 -3.03
CA TYR A 6 -1.38 4.29 -1.92
C TYR A 6 -0.40 5.04 -1.01
N LEU A 7 -0.71 6.30 -0.73
CA LEU A 7 0.10 7.18 0.09
C LEU A 7 -0.76 7.81 1.20
N ASN A 8 -0.44 7.52 2.46
CA ASN A 8 -0.88 8.35 3.57
C ASN A 8 -0.08 9.68 3.62
N LYS A 9 -0.77 10.82 3.50
CA LYS A 9 -0.18 12.17 3.51
C LYS A 9 0.62 12.46 4.77
N SER A 10 0.19 11.96 5.93
CA SER A 10 0.87 12.13 7.21
C SER A 10 2.27 11.50 7.22
N CYS A 11 2.49 10.45 6.43
CA CYS A 11 3.79 9.80 6.27
C CYS A 11 4.65 10.44 5.16
N CYS A 12 4.07 11.25 4.27
CA CYS A 12 4.77 11.76 3.10
C CYS A 12 5.67 12.97 3.37
N ALA A 13 5.43 13.74 4.44
CA ALA A 13 6.09 15.03 4.70
C ALA A 13 6.22 15.87 3.40
N LYS A 14 7.42 16.38 3.08
CA LYS A 14 7.72 17.09 1.82
C LYS A 14 8.14 16.17 0.67
N ARG A 15 8.20 14.84 0.86
CA ARG A 15 8.77 13.87 -0.11
C ARG A 15 7.73 13.10 -0.93
N ARG A 16 6.48 13.57 -0.99
CA ARG A 16 5.39 12.88 -1.71
C ARG A 16 5.77 12.46 -3.14
N ALA A 17 6.32 13.39 -3.93
CA ALA A 17 6.69 13.11 -5.32
C ALA A 17 7.78 12.01 -5.42
N GLY A 18 8.74 12.02 -4.50
CA GLY A 18 9.78 10.98 -4.40
C GLY A 18 9.17 9.61 -4.10
N PHE A 19 8.30 9.52 -3.08
CA PHE A 19 7.60 8.28 -2.75
C PHE A 19 6.75 7.73 -3.90
N GLU A 20 6.07 8.62 -4.63
CA GLU A 20 5.26 8.24 -5.77
C GLU A 20 6.11 7.67 -6.91
N MET A 21 7.24 8.31 -7.21
CA MET A 21 8.20 7.84 -8.21
C MET A 21 8.82 6.50 -7.82
N GLU A 22 9.29 6.36 -6.58
CA GLU A 22 9.87 5.12 -6.06
C GLU A 22 8.88 3.96 -6.10
N ALA A 23 7.64 4.19 -5.65
CA ALA A 23 6.59 3.18 -5.67
C ALA A 23 6.24 2.72 -7.09
N ARG A 24 6.17 3.65 -8.05
CA ARG A 24 5.97 3.31 -9.47
C ARG A 24 7.12 2.50 -10.04
N ALA A 25 8.36 2.92 -9.79
CA ALA A 25 9.54 2.21 -10.26
C ALA A 25 9.62 0.80 -9.65
N PHE A 26 9.31 0.66 -8.35
CA PHE A 26 9.28 -0.62 -7.67
C PHE A 26 8.23 -1.56 -8.25
N ALA A 27 7.02 -1.06 -8.51
CA ALA A 27 5.94 -1.83 -9.14
C ALA A 27 6.31 -2.30 -10.55
N ALA A 28 6.90 -1.42 -11.36
CA ALA A 28 7.33 -1.74 -12.72
C ALA A 28 8.38 -2.86 -12.74
N ARG A 29 9.36 -2.81 -11.82
CA ARG A 29 10.38 -3.88 -11.65
C ARG A 29 9.80 -5.24 -11.26
N ARG A 30 8.54 -5.27 -10.77
CA ARG A 30 7.80 -6.49 -10.40
C ARG A 30 6.74 -6.88 -11.42
N GLY A 31 6.70 -6.24 -12.59
CA GLY A 31 5.75 -6.56 -13.67
C GLY A 31 4.35 -5.96 -13.49
N TYR A 32 4.20 -4.97 -12.60
CA TYR A 32 2.95 -4.24 -12.43
C TYR A 32 2.97 -2.90 -13.17
N SER A 33 1.84 -2.55 -13.77
CA SER A 33 1.58 -1.22 -14.32
C SER A 33 0.72 -0.43 -13.32
N VAL A 34 1.22 0.71 -12.85
CA VAL A 34 0.51 1.56 -11.89
C VAL A 34 -0.53 2.39 -12.63
N ALA A 35 -1.81 2.11 -12.38
CA ALA A 35 -2.92 2.80 -13.03
C ALA A 35 -3.15 4.20 -12.45
N ARG A 36 -2.94 4.38 -11.14
CA ARG A 36 -3.08 5.66 -10.44
C ARG A 36 -2.37 5.68 -9.09
N THR A 37 -2.22 6.88 -8.55
CA THR A 37 -1.85 7.13 -7.14
C THR A 37 -3.08 7.60 -6.38
N VAL A 38 -3.30 7.06 -5.19
CA VAL A 38 -4.31 7.50 -4.22
C VAL A 38 -3.57 8.09 -3.04
N ILE A 39 -3.91 9.34 -2.68
CA ILE A 39 -3.40 10.00 -1.50
C ILE A 39 -4.52 10.13 -0.48
N GLU A 40 -4.31 9.53 0.68
CA GLU A 40 -5.15 9.72 1.85
C GLU A 40 -4.69 10.97 2.61
N SER A 41 -5.61 11.91 2.88
CA SER A 41 -5.35 13.07 3.74
C SER A 41 -6.19 13.01 5.02
N ASP A 42 -7.40 13.57 4.98
CA ASP A 42 -8.20 13.86 6.17
C ASP A 42 -9.38 12.88 6.32
N SER A 43 -9.66 12.11 5.26
CA SER A 43 -10.70 11.08 5.23
C SER A 43 -10.06 9.73 4.95
N ASP A 44 -10.52 8.68 5.64
CA ASP A 44 -10.10 7.30 5.38
C ASP A 44 -10.65 6.83 4.03
N VAL A 45 -9.79 6.85 3.00
CA VAL A 45 -10.17 6.48 1.63
C VAL A 45 -9.84 5.03 1.31
N LEU A 46 -9.10 4.34 2.18
CA LEU A 46 -8.64 2.98 1.94
C LEU A 46 -9.81 1.99 1.81
N PRO A 47 -10.84 1.98 2.68
CA PRO A 47 -12.01 1.09 2.52
C PRO A 47 -12.69 1.23 1.15
N TRP A 48 -12.86 2.46 0.67
CA TRP A 48 -13.44 2.72 -0.65
C TRP A 48 -12.52 2.24 -1.78
N LEU A 49 -11.21 2.50 -1.67
CA LEU A 49 -10.22 2.00 -2.63
C LEU A 49 -10.28 0.47 -2.72
N LEU A 50 -10.35 -0.22 -1.58
CA LEU A 50 -10.42 -1.67 -1.50
C LEU A 50 -11.67 -2.25 -2.17
N VAL A 51 -12.82 -1.56 -2.12
CA VAL A 51 -14.01 -1.93 -2.91
C VAL A 51 -13.75 -1.75 -4.41
N LYS A 52 -13.08 -0.67 -4.80
CA LYS A 52 -12.77 -0.35 -6.20
C LYS A 52 -11.73 -1.27 -6.83
N ILE A 53 -10.78 -1.80 -6.05
CA ILE A 53 -9.75 -2.72 -6.53
C ILE A 53 -10.36 -3.93 -7.24
N LYS A 54 -11.44 -4.49 -6.69
CA LYS A 54 -12.18 -5.60 -7.32
C LYS A 54 -12.84 -5.18 -8.64
N GLN A 55 -13.45 -3.99 -8.68
CA GLN A 55 -14.15 -3.49 -9.88
C GLN A 55 -13.20 -3.13 -11.01
N LEU A 56 -11.99 -2.69 -10.68
CA LEU A 56 -10.99 -2.19 -11.62
C LEU A 56 -9.93 -3.24 -12.00
N GLU A 57 -10.09 -4.47 -11.49
CA GLU A 57 -9.14 -5.58 -11.66
C GLU A 57 -7.70 -5.19 -11.26
N ILE A 58 -7.58 -4.43 -10.16
CA ILE A 58 -6.30 -4.11 -9.56
C ILE A 58 -5.82 -5.37 -8.83
N SER A 59 -4.62 -5.82 -9.16
CA SER A 59 -4.02 -7.03 -8.58
C SER A 59 -3.18 -6.72 -7.33
N ALA A 60 -2.72 -5.47 -7.16
CA ALA A 60 -1.87 -5.08 -6.04
C ALA A 60 -2.02 -3.62 -5.59
N ILE A 61 -1.76 -3.38 -4.31
CA ILE A 61 -1.45 -2.05 -3.77
C ILE A 61 0.06 -1.94 -3.56
N VAL A 62 0.61 -0.77 -3.86
CA VAL A 62 2.01 -0.42 -3.62
C VAL A 62 2.05 0.69 -2.58
N ALA A 63 2.76 0.47 -1.49
CA ALA A 63 2.96 1.45 -0.42
C ALA A 63 4.46 1.68 -0.20
N PRO A 64 4.91 2.91 0.09
CA PRO A 64 6.32 3.16 0.39
C PRO A 64 6.83 2.39 1.61
N SER A 65 6.03 2.32 2.67
CA SER A 65 6.27 1.52 3.88
C SER A 65 4.93 1.02 4.43
N LEU A 66 4.98 0.08 5.38
CA LEU A 66 3.77 -0.39 6.08
C LEU A 66 3.10 0.72 6.92
N ASP A 67 3.84 1.76 7.33
CA ASP A 67 3.30 2.87 8.13
C ASP A 67 2.21 3.63 7.38
N HIS A 68 2.27 3.68 6.03
CA HIS A 68 1.21 4.29 5.24
C HIS A 68 -0.14 3.56 5.44
N LEU A 69 -0.10 2.24 5.65
CA LEU A 69 -1.30 1.41 5.85
C LEU A 69 -1.64 1.23 7.34
N ALA A 70 -0.65 1.33 8.23
CA ALA A 70 -0.79 1.08 9.67
C ALA A 70 -1.46 -0.29 9.93
N TYR A 71 -2.45 -0.34 10.83
CA TYR A 71 -3.18 -1.57 11.16
C TYR A 71 -4.01 -2.14 9.99
N ARG A 72 -4.26 -1.34 8.94
CA ARG A 72 -5.09 -1.70 7.78
C ARG A 72 -4.33 -2.52 6.73
N ALA A 73 -3.04 -2.83 6.96
CA ALA A 73 -2.27 -3.66 6.04
C ALA A 73 -2.90 -5.06 5.86
N GLN A 74 -3.54 -5.62 6.90
CA GLN A 74 -4.27 -6.88 6.77
C GLN A 74 -5.49 -6.76 5.85
N ASP A 75 -6.23 -5.64 5.91
CA ASP A 75 -7.38 -5.39 5.04
C ASP A 75 -7.01 -5.37 3.55
N VAL A 76 -5.79 -4.91 3.24
CA VAL A 76 -5.23 -4.95 1.89
C VAL A 76 -4.94 -6.40 1.49
N LEU A 77 -4.23 -7.14 2.35
CA LEU A 77 -3.82 -8.52 2.10
C LEU A 77 -4.99 -9.49 1.98
N ASP A 78 -6.14 -9.18 2.57
CA ASP A 78 -7.36 -9.97 2.39
C ASP A 78 -7.98 -9.80 0.98
N ARG A 79 -7.57 -8.78 0.22
CA ARG A 79 -8.19 -8.40 -1.06
C ARG A 79 -7.24 -8.45 -2.27
N CYS A 80 -5.97 -8.10 -2.10
CA CYS A 80 -4.98 -8.05 -3.17
C CYS A 80 -3.54 -8.23 -2.64
N ASP A 81 -2.57 -8.34 -3.55
CA ASP A 81 -1.15 -8.34 -3.16
C ASP A 81 -0.73 -6.97 -2.61
N LEU A 82 0.28 -6.97 -1.75
CA LEU A 82 0.89 -5.77 -1.20
C LEU A 82 2.38 -5.72 -1.54
N LEU A 83 2.78 -4.68 -2.26
CA LEU A 83 4.17 -4.34 -2.52
C LEU A 83 4.60 -3.22 -1.56
N VAL A 84 5.67 -3.47 -0.81
CA VAL A 84 6.26 -2.49 0.11
C VAL A 84 7.61 -2.07 -0.44
N VAL A 85 7.85 -0.77 -0.62
CA VAL A 85 9.12 -0.29 -1.18
C VAL A 85 10.25 -0.39 -0.14
N HIS A 86 9.96 -0.01 1.11
CA HIS A 86 10.93 0.04 2.20
C HIS A 86 10.36 -0.54 3.52
N PRO A 87 10.95 -1.62 4.05
CA PRO A 87 11.91 -2.50 3.38
C PRO A 87 11.28 -3.16 2.15
N ALA A 88 12.08 -3.43 1.12
CA ALA A 88 11.61 -3.98 -0.14
C ALA A 88 10.96 -5.36 0.07
N GLY A 89 9.64 -5.43 -0.11
CA GLY A 89 8.85 -6.61 0.21
C GLY A 89 7.73 -6.85 -0.80
N TYR A 90 7.40 -8.12 -0.98
CA TYR A 90 6.21 -8.58 -1.68
C TYR A 90 5.44 -9.51 -0.73
N LEU A 91 4.22 -9.13 -0.42
CA LEU A 91 3.33 -9.87 0.46
C LEU A 91 2.13 -10.31 -0.38
N PRO A 92 2.04 -11.59 -0.75
CA PRO A 92 0.93 -12.08 -1.57
C PRO A 92 -0.39 -11.97 -0.81
N ARG A 93 -1.50 -11.82 -1.54
CA ARG A 93 -2.85 -11.88 -0.98
C ARG A 93 -3.03 -13.13 -0.11
N GLY A 94 -3.61 -12.96 1.07
CA GLY A 94 -3.80 -14.01 2.08
C GLY A 94 -2.63 -14.17 3.04
N THR A 95 -1.54 -13.41 2.86
CA THR A 95 -0.48 -13.33 3.88
C THR A 95 -1.11 -12.85 5.20
N ARG A 96 -0.89 -13.63 6.26
CA ARG A 96 -1.25 -13.23 7.62
C ARG A 96 -0.08 -12.48 8.21
N LEU A 97 -0.27 -11.19 8.45
CA LEU A 97 0.68 -10.47 9.28
C LEU A 97 0.55 -11.04 10.69
N ALA A 98 1.66 -11.50 11.26
CA ALA A 98 1.68 -11.75 12.70
C ALA A 98 1.19 -10.46 13.36
N LEU A 99 0.18 -10.56 14.22
CA LEU A 99 -0.24 -9.44 15.05
C LEU A 99 1.04 -8.94 15.72
N LEU A 100 1.57 -7.81 15.24
CA LEU A 100 2.46 -6.99 16.03
C LEU A 100 1.56 -6.48 17.16
N THR A 101 1.37 -7.36 18.15
CA THR A 101 1.02 -6.93 19.48
C THR A 101 1.97 -5.80 19.76
N ARG A 102 1.40 -4.62 19.96
CA ARG A 102 2.12 -3.47 20.47
C ARG A 102 2.55 -3.85 21.89
N GLY A 103 3.60 -4.66 21.99
CA GLY A 103 4.25 -5.07 23.22
C GLY A 103 4.77 -3.82 23.88
N GLY A 104 4.34 -3.61 25.12
CA GLY A 104 4.56 -2.40 25.89
C GLY A 104 6.03 -2.02 26.09
N GLY A 105 6.20 -0.78 26.49
CA GLY A 105 7.47 -0.22 26.90
C GLY A 105 7.27 1.15 27.56
N ALA A 106 7.09 1.09 28.88
CA ALA A 106 7.11 2.16 29.89
C ALA A 106 6.01 3.23 29.85
#